data_AF-A0A1B6M1U4-F1
#
_entry.id   AF-A0A1B6M1U4-F1
#
_cell.length_a   1.000
_cell.length_b   1.000
_cell.length_c   1.000
_cell.angle_alpha   90.00
_cell.angle_beta   90.00
_cell.angle_gamma   90.00
#
_symmetry.space_group_name_H-M   'P 1'
#
loop_
_entity.id
_entity.type
_entity.pdbx_description
1 polymer ?
#
loop_
_entity_poly.entity_id
_entity_poly.type
_entity_poly.pdbx_seq_one_letter_code
_entity_poly.pdbx_strand_id
1 'polypeptide(L)'
;EMSSSKSAGLQQVEVPKCMLDGEKFIKWDEDSGVGTPVTLRVDERGFYLYWTDQNKEVDLLDIATIRDTRTGRHAKIPKDPRLRQIVTMGSQDTLEEKTVTICCGSDFVNLTFLNFCCTKKEIAQLWTDTLLKLAFSLAQLNSPA
;
A
#
# COMPACT_ATOMS: atom_id res chain seq x y z
N GLU A 1 -15.44 -37.66 -23.23
CA GLU A 1 -15.46 -36.19 -23.05
C GLU A 1 -16.29 -35.86 -21.82
N MET A 2 -15.74 -35.08 -20.89
CA MET A 2 -16.50 -34.19 -20.00
C MET A 2 -15.50 -33.19 -19.42
N SER A 3 -15.24 -32.12 -20.17
CA SER A 3 -14.45 -31.00 -19.68
C SER A 3 -15.30 -30.26 -18.65
N SER A 4 -14.96 -30.41 -17.37
CA SER A 4 -15.55 -29.62 -16.30
C SER A 4 -15.12 -28.17 -16.48
N SER A 5 -16.04 -27.34 -16.94
CA SER A 5 -15.87 -25.90 -17.01
C SER A 5 -15.66 -25.36 -15.60
N LYS A 6 -14.41 -25.08 -15.22
CA LYS A 6 -14.13 -24.25 -14.05
C LYS A 6 -14.70 -22.86 -14.34
N SER A 7 -15.90 -22.59 -13.82
CA SER A 7 -16.33 -21.22 -13.60
C SER A 7 -15.24 -20.54 -12.76
N ALA A 8 -14.57 -19.55 -13.33
CA ALA A 8 -13.61 -18.71 -12.62
C ALA A 8 -14.38 -17.89 -11.58
N GLY A 9 -14.68 -18.51 -10.43
CA GLY A 9 -15.27 -17.83 -9.29
C GLY A 9 -14.27 -16.79 -8.78
N LEU A 10 -14.72 -15.55 -8.64
CA LEU A 10 -14.00 -14.47 -7.99
C LEU A 10 -13.58 -14.95 -6.59
N GLN A 11 -12.27 -15.17 -6.38
CA GLN A 11 -11.77 -15.45 -5.04
C GLN A 11 -11.84 -14.15 -4.24
N GLN A 12 -12.66 -14.16 -3.19
CA GLN A 12 -12.65 -13.11 -2.17
C GLN A 12 -11.25 -13.08 -1.55
N VAL A 13 -10.52 -11.99 -1.77
CA VAL A 13 -9.19 -11.82 -1.21
C VAL A 13 -9.34 -11.50 0.28
N GLU A 14 -8.87 -12.40 1.13
CA GLU A 14 -8.89 -12.20 2.58
C GLU A 14 -7.81 -11.18 2.97
N VAL A 15 -8.18 -10.23 3.83
CA VAL A 15 -7.24 -9.25 4.38
C VAL A 15 -6.42 -9.93 5.48
N PRO A 16 -5.08 -10.00 5.37
CA PRO A 16 -4.23 -10.59 6.39
C PRO A 16 -4.41 -9.90 7.74
N LYS A 17 -4.44 -10.68 8.82
CA LYS A 17 -4.66 -10.16 10.18
C LYS A 17 -3.72 -9.00 10.57
N CYS A 18 -2.46 -9.06 10.17
CA CYS A 18 -1.51 -7.96 10.44
C CYS A 18 -1.90 -6.62 9.80
N MET A 19 -2.62 -6.63 8.67
CA MET A 19 -3.13 -5.43 8.03
C MET A 19 -4.42 -4.91 8.69
N LEU A 20 -5.19 -5.80 9.33
CA LEU A 20 -6.35 -5.43 10.15
C LEU A 20 -5.90 -4.81 11.49
N ASP A 21 -5.00 -5.49 12.20
CA ASP A 21 -4.44 -5.03 13.48
C ASP A 21 -3.66 -3.71 13.30
N GLY A 22 -2.97 -3.60 12.16
CA GLY A 22 -2.24 -2.43 11.72
C GLY A 22 -0.75 -2.50 12.01
N GLU A 23 0.01 -1.79 11.18
CA GLU A 23 1.47 -1.80 11.22
C GLU A 23 2.03 -0.38 11.22
N LYS A 24 3.20 -0.18 11.83
CA LYS A 24 3.82 1.15 11.95
C LYS A 24 4.60 1.49 10.69
N PHE A 25 4.32 2.66 10.14
CA PHE A 25 5.00 3.21 8.98
C PHE A 25 5.40 4.66 9.22
N ILE A 26 6.35 5.14 8.44
CA ILE A 26 6.61 6.57 8.23
C ILE A 26 6.00 6.95 6.88
N LYS A 27 4.92 7.73 6.90
CA LYS A 27 4.35 8.35 5.70
C LYS A 27 5.19 9.55 5.33
N TRP A 28 5.51 9.71 4.05
CA TRP A 28 6.26 10.86 3.57
C TRP A 28 5.81 11.27 2.16
N ASP A 29 6.03 12.54 1.84
CA ASP A 29 5.82 13.12 0.53
C ASP A 29 7.05 13.93 0.09
N GLU A 30 7.23 14.13 -1.22
CA GLU A 30 8.41 14.82 -1.77
C GLU A 30 8.38 16.33 -1.48
N ASP A 31 7.21 16.91 -1.27
CA ASP A 31 7.02 18.37 -1.23
C ASP A 31 7.23 18.94 0.19
N SER A 32 6.85 18.19 1.23
CA SER A 32 6.96 18.61 2.63
C SER A 32 8.34 18.36 3.22
N GLY A 33 9.07 17.34 2.73
CA GLY A 33 10.31 16.86 3.33
C GLY A 33 10.12 16.27 4.74
N VAL A 34 8.88 16.03 5.18
CA VAL A 34 8.54 15.54 6.52
C VAL A 34 8.14 14.07 6.46
N GLY A 35 8.69 13.28 7.40
CA GLY A 35 8.27 11.92 7.67
C GLY A 35 7.33 11.89 8.87
N THR A 36 6.08 11.50 8.66
CA THR A 36 5.05 11.41 9.70
C THR A 36 4.87 9.96 10.13
N PRO A 37 5.11 9.61 11.40
CA PRO A 37 4.82 8.28 11.91
C PRO A 37 3.31 8.03 11.96
N VAL A 38 2.87 6.94 11.33
CA VAL A 38 1.46 6.56 11.23
C VAL A 38 1.27 5.08 11.56
N THR A 39 0.03 4.72 11.88
CA THR A 39 -0.41 3.31 11.92
C THR A 39 -1.29 3.05 10.72
N LEU A 40 -0.80 2.24 9.78
CA LEU A 40 -1.50 1.90 8.54
C LEU A 40 -2.34 0.64 8.74
N ARG A 41 -3.57 0.64 8.21
CA ARG A 41 -4.56 -0.44 8.32
C ARG A 41 -5.39 -0.60 7.07
N VAL A 42 -5.93 -1.80 6.89
CA VAL A 42 -6.99 -2.09 5.92
C VAL A 42 -8.24 -2.51 6.68
N ASP A 43 -9.43 -2.13 6.21
CA ASP A 43 -10.67 -2.59 6.83
C ASP A 43 -10.94 -4.07 6.56
N GLU A 44 -11.80 -4.69 7.35
CA GLU A 44 -12.11 -6.13 7.26
C GLU A 44 -12.61 -6.57 5.87
N ARG A 45 -13.21 -5.66 5.10
CA ARG A 45 -13.74 -5.95 3.77
C ARG A 45 -12.75 -5.64 2.65
N GLY A 46 -11.61 -5.03 2.95
CA GLY A 46 -10.56 -4.74 1.97
C GLY A 46 -10.93 -3.61 0.99
N PHE A 47 -11.75 -2.66 1.41
CA PHE A 47 -12.20 -1.51 0.61
C PHE A 47 -11.40 -0.24 0.87
N TYR A 48 -10.94 -0.05 2.10
CA TYR A 48 -10.29 1.16 2.53
C TYR A 48 -8.93 0.84 3.14
N LEU A 49 -7.91 1.50 2.62
CA LEU A 49 -6.64 1.69 3.29
C LEU A 49 -6.74 2.97 4.10
N TYR A 50 -6.40 2.94 5.38
CA TYR A 50 -6.46 4.13 6.22
C TYR A 50 -5.26 4.19 7.16
N TRP A 51 -4.90 5.39 7.57
CA TRP A 51 -3.81 5.58 8.53
C TRP A 51 -4.15 6.63 9.56
N THR A 52 -3.67 6.40 10.78
CA THR A 52 -3.82 7.32 11.90
C THR A 52 -2.46 7.86 12.31
N ASP A 53 -2.35 9.18 12.40
CA ASP A 53 -1.14 9.87 12.84
C ASP A 53 -1.05 9.98 14.38
N GLN A 54 -0.06 10.73 14.88
CA GLN A 54 0.13 10.94 16.32
C GLN A 54 -0.92 11.88 16.94
N ASN A 55 -1.54 12.74 16.14
CA ASN A 55 -2.60 13.66 16.57
C ASN A 55 -3.99 13.00 16.58
N LYS A 56 -4.06 11.72 16.20
CA LYS A 56 -5.30 10.95 16.02
C LYS A 56 -6.13 11.42 14.82
N GLU A 57 -5.51 12.12 13.88
CA GLU A 57 -6.10 12.40 12.59
C GLU A 57 -6.09 11.13 11.74
N VAL A 58 -7.19 10.89 11.02
CA VAL A 58 -7.38 9.70 10.20
C VAL A 58 -7.58 10.14 8.77
N ASP A 59 -6.70 9.65 7.89
CA ASP A 59 -6.87 9.74 6.46
C ASP A 59 -7.28 8.37 5.91
N LEU A 60 -7.93 8.38 4.75
CA LEU A 60 -8.37 7.18 4.05
C LEU A 60 -8.10 7.26 2.55
N LEU A 61 -7.91 6.09 1.95
CA LEU A 61 -7.79 5.85 0.53
C LEU A 61 -8.75 4.71 0.14
N ASP A 62 -9.57 4.96 -0.87
CA ASP A 62 -10.37 3.92 -1.51
C ASP A 62 -9.45 3.00 -2.34
N ILE A 63 -9.38 1.73 -1.95
CA ILE A 63 -8.52 0.72 -2.59
C ILE A 63 -8.90 0.51 -4.06
N ALA A 64 -10.16 0.75 -4.45
CA ALA A 64 -10.57 0.66 -5.85
C ALA A 64 -9.91 1.73 -6.75
N THR A 65 -9.37 2.80 -6.16
CA THR A 65 -8.64 3.85 -6.88
C THR A 65 -7.15 3.54 -7.05
N ILE A 66 -6.63 2.49 -6.40
CA ILE A 66 -5.25 2.04 -6.56
C ILE A 66 -5.07 1.49 -7.97
N ARG A 67 -4.08 2.02 -8.68
CA ARG A 67 -3.70 1.60 -10.03
C ARG A 67 -2.47 0.71 -10.03
N ASP A 68 -1.58 0.91 -9.06
CA ASP A 68 -0.34 0.15 -8.92
C ASP A 68 0.22 0.30 -7.50
N THR A 69 1.01 -0.67 -7.06
CA THR A 69 1.74 -0.63 -5.78
C THR A 69 3.14 -1.17 -5.99
N ARG A 70 4.14 -0.51 -5.38
CA ARG A 70 5.55 -0.80 -5.67
C ARG A 70 6.36 -0.90 -4.38
N THR A 71 7.35 -1.78 -4.41
CA THR A 71 8.42 -1.89 -3.40
C THR A 71 9.77 -2.17 -4.08
N GLY A 72 10.86 -2.16 -3.32
CA GLY A 72 12.22 -2.42 -3.82
C GLY A 72 12.62 -1.41 -4.87
N ARG A 73 13.31 -1.85 -5.92
CA ARG A 73 13.83 -0.98 -7.01
C ARG A 73 12.78 -0.12 -7.73
N HIS A 74 11.49 -0.43 -7.56
CA HIS A 74 10.37 0.29 -8.18
C HIS A 74 9.69 1.27 -7.21
N ALA A 75 10.05 1.24 -5.92
CA ALA A 75 9.58 2.20 -4.94
C ALA A 75 10.15 3.59 -5.23
N LYS A 76 9.41 4.62 -4.84
CA LYS A 76 9.97 5.97 -4.73
C LYS A 76 10.92 6.04 -3.55
N ILE A 77 11.96 6.86 -3.69
CA ILE A 77 12.97 7.11 -2.65
C ILE A 77 12.91 8.60 -2.29
N PRO A 78 12.91 8.96 -1.00
CA PRO A 78 13.03 10.34 -0.58
C PRO A 78 14.29 10.98 -1.17
N LYS A 79 14.13 12.13 -1.84
CA LYS A 79 15.26 12.93 -2.34
C LYS A 79 15.89 13.80 -1.25
N ASP A 80 15.14 14.12 -0.20
CA ASP A 80 15.67 14.88 0.95
C ASP A 80 16.62 13.99 1.77
N PRO A 81 17.90 14.37 1.96
CA PRO A 81 18.85 13.63 2.80
C PRO A 81 18.42 13.45 4.26
N ARG A 82 17.73 14.43 4.86
CA ARG A 82 17.24 14.35 6.24
C ARG A 82 16.16 13.28 6.36
N LEU A 83 15.22 13.29 5.41
CA LEU A 83 14.17 12.30 5.36
C LEU A 83 14.76 10.90 5.19
N ARG A 84 15.74 10.73 4.28
CA ARG A 84 16.50 9.48 4.11
C ARG A 84 17.13 8.99 5.41
N GLN A 85 17.73 9.88 6.20
CA GLN A 85 18.35 9.50 7.47
C GLN A 85 17.32 8.97 8.48
N ILE A 86 16.15 9.61 8.56
CA ILE A 86 15.06 9.19 9.47
C ILE A 86 14.58 7.77 9.14
N VAL A 87 14.38 7.46 7.86
CA VAL A 87 13.82 6.17 7.41
C VAL A 87 14.84 5.03 7.30
N THR A 88 16.13 5.34 7.29
CA THR A 88 17.21 4.34 7.15
C THR A 88 17.70 3.82 8.52
N MET A 89 17.37 4.50 9.62
CA MET A 89 17.93 4.20 10.93
C MET A 89 17.56 2.78 11.44
N GLY A 90 18.58 1.96 11.72
CA GLY A 90 18.45 0.72 12.50
C GLY A 90 18.16 -0.58 11.73
N SER A 91 18.18 -0.58 10.40
CA SER A 91 17.96 -1.81 9.60
C SER A 91 19.10 -2.05 8.61
N GLN A 92 19.38 -3.33 8.31
CA GLN A 92 20.32 -3.77 7.28
C GLN A 92 19.71 -3.70 5.87
N ASP A 93 18.38 -3.70 5.76
CA ASP A 93 17.68 -3.61 4.48
C ASP A 93 17.83 -2.22 3.88
N THR A 94 17.85 -2.16 2.55
CA THR A 94 17.87 -0.89 1.82
C THR A 94 16.56 -0.13 2.04
N LEU A 95 16.59 1.19 1.81
CA LEU A 95 15.40 2.02 1.99
C LEU A 95 14.30 1.65 0.99
N GLU A 96 14.70 1.36 -0.23
CA GLU A 96 13.86 0.89 -1.33
C GLU A 96 13.06 -0.35 -0.95
N GLU A 97 13.72 -1.35 -0.36
CA GLU A 97 13.12 -2.63 0.03
C GLU A 97 12.08 -2.49 1.15
N LYS A 98 12.16 -1.42 1.94
CA LYS A 98 11.23 -1.14 3.05
C LYS A 98 10.16 -0.11 2.68
N THR A 99 10.18 0.40 1.45
CA THR A 99 9.25 1.45 1.02
C THR A 99 8.12 0.86 0.19
N VAL A 100 6.89 1.11 0.62
CA VAL A 100 5.67 0.88 -0.15
C VAL A 100 5.28 2.19 -0.83
N THR A 101 5.22 2.19 -2.15
CA THR A 101 4.69 3.30 -2.95
C THR A 101 3.36 2.89 -3.56
N ILE A 102 2.30 3.63 -3.26
CA ILE A 102 0.95 3.40 -3.78
C ILE A 102 0.68 4.46 -4.84
N CYS A 103 0.34 4.01 -6.04
CA CYS A 103 -0.07 4.87 -7.15
C CYS A 103 -1.60 4.80 -7.22
N CYS A 104 -2.28 5.91 -6.93
CA CYS A 104 -3.75 5.97 -6.91
C CYS A 104 -4.24 7.16 -7.73
N GLY A 105 -5.40 7.03 -8.36
CA GLY A 105 -5.98 8.10 -9.17
C GLY A 105 -7.31 7.71 -9.79
N SER A 106 -8.16 8.72 -10.02
CA SER A 106 -9.44 8.56 -10.71
C SER A 106 -9.26 8.06 -12.14
N ASP A 107 -8.14 8.42 -12.78
CA ASP A 107 -7.81 8.09 -14.15
C ASP A 107 -6.28 7.85 -14.32
N PHE A 108 -5.84 7.58 -15.55
CA PHE A 108 -4.43 7.28 -15.86
C PHE A 108 -3.54 8.52 -16.01
N VAL A 109 -4.10 9.73 -15.94
CA VAL A 109 -3.39 11.00 -16.09
C VAL A 109 -3.12 11.62 -14.73
N ASN A 110 -4.14 11.65 -13.87
CA ASN A 110 -4.12 12.30 -12.56
C ASN A 110 -3.74 11.29 -11.47
N LEU A 111 -2.47 10.87 -11.47
CA LEU A 111 -1.94 9.95 -10.48
C LEU A 111 -1.35 10.69 -9.27
N THR A 112 -1.72 10.24 -8.08
CA THR A 112 -1.12 10.61 -6.80
C THR A 112 -0.27 9.45 -6.29
N PHE A 113 0.85 9.77 -5.63
CA PHE A 113 1.74 8.79 -5.04
C PHE A 113 1.77 8.95 -3.52
N LEU A 114 1.40 7.89 -2.80
CA LEU A 114 1.56 7.81 -1.35
C LEU A 114 2.75 6.92 -1.03
N ASN A 115 3.65 7.38 -0.18
CA ASN A 115 4.85 6.64 0.17
C ASN A 115 4.88 6.37 1.67
N PHE A 116 5.15 5.10 2.00
CA PHE A 116 5.20 4.60 3.37
C PHE A 116 6.47 3.77 3.55
N CYS A 117 7.30 4.10 4.54
CA CYS A 117 8.46 3.28 4.90
C CYS A 117 8.18 2.49 6.18
N CYS A 118 8.37 1.18 6.14
CA CYS A 118 8.33 0.32 7.34
C CYS A 118 9.73 -0.07 7.81
N THR A 119 9.79 -0.97 8.80
CA THR A 119 11.04 -1.40 9.43
C THR A 119 11.71 -2.59 8.75
N LYS A 120 10.95 -3.41 8.01
CA LYS A 120 11.41 -4.68 7.41
C LYS A 120 10.91 -4.82 5.97
N LYS A 121 11.73 -5.39 5.10
CA LYS A 121 11.35 -5.60 3.70
C LYS A 121 10.19 -6.56 3.51
N GLU A 122 10.05 -7.58 4.37
CA GLU A 122 8.98 -8.58 4.25
C GLU A 122 7.61 -7.94 4.49
N ILE A 123 7.55 -6.93 5.36
CA ILE A 123 6.35 -6.14 5.59
C ILE A 123 6.03 -5.35 4.32
N ALA A 124 6.98 -4.62 3.76
CA ALA A 124 6.75 -3.84 2.54
C ALA A 124 6.26 -4.72 1.37
N GLN A 125 6.85 -5.92 1.20
CA GLN A 125 6.44 -6.88 0.19
C GLN A 125 5.01 -7.37 0.41
N LEU A 126 4.67 -7.79 1.64
CA LEU A 126 3.33 -8.26 1.99
C LEU A 126 2.26 -7.18 1.73
N TRP A 127 2.52 -5.95 2.16
CA TRP A 127 1.60 -4.84 1.99
C TRP A 127 1.41 -4.48 0.51
N THR A 128 2.49 -4.44 -0.26
CA THR A 128 2.44 -4.20 -1.71
C THR A 128 1.60 -5.27 -2.41
N ASP A 129 1.93 -6.54 -2.23
CA ASP A 129 1.25 -7.65 -2.92
C ASP A 129 -0.23 -7.74 -2.54
N THR A 130 -0.56 -7.51 -1.27
CA THR A 130 -1.94 -7.62 -0.79
C THR A 130 -2.79 -6.46 -1.28
N LEU A 131 -2.29 -5.22 -1.20
CA LEU A 131 -3.04 -4.04 -1.68
C LEU A 131 -3.34 -4.15 -3.18
N LEU A 132 -2.38 -4.62 -3.97
CA LEU A 132 -2.59 -4.82 -5.40
C LEU A 132 -3.66 -5.89 -5.68
N LYS A 133 -3.61 -7.03 -4.98
CA LYS A 133 -4.60 -8.10 -5.09
C LYS A 133 -6.01 -7.62 -4.72
N LEU A 134 -6.14 -6.85 -3.65
CA LEU A 134 -7.41 -6.26 -3.23
C LEU A 134 -7.95 -5.31 -4.30
N ALA A 135 -7.13 -4.37 -4.78
CA ALA A 135 -7.51 -3.43 -5.83
C ALA A 135 -7.99 -4.13 -7.11
N PHE A 136 -7.25 -5.15 -7.57
CA PHE A 136 -7.65 -5.93 -8.75
C PHE A 136 -8.94 -6.73 -8.53
N SER A 137 -9.12 -7.31 -7.33
CA SER A 137 -10.36 -8.03 -7.00
C SER A 137 -11.59 -7.10 -7.08
N LEU A 138 -11.47 -5.88 -6.54
CA LEU A 138 -12.53 -4.87 -6.62
C LEU A 138 -12.80 -4.40 -8.06
N ALA A 139 -11.76 -4.23 -8.87
CA ALA A 139 -11.92 -3.85 -10.28
C ALA A 139 -12.69 -4.91 -11.08
N GLN A 140 -12.47 -6.20 -10.79
CA GLN A 140 -13.20 -7.29 -11.44
C GLN A 140 -14.67 -7.35 -11.00
N LEU A 141 -14.96 -7.07 -9.72
CA LEU A 141 -16.34 -6.98 -9.21
C LEU A 141 -17.14 -5.84 -9.85
N ASN A 142 -16.47 -4.74 -10.17
CA ASN A 142 -17.11 -3.53 -10.73
C ASN A 142 -17.08 -3.46 -12.26
N SER A 143 -16.55 -4.46 -12.94
CA SER A 143 -16.56 -4.50 -14.41
C SER A 143 -17.97 -4.86 -14.91
N PRO A 144 -18.61 -4.04 -15.77
CA PRO A 144 -19.89 -4.42 -16.37
C PRO A 144 -19.71 -5.69 -17.21
N ALA A 145 -20.67 -6.60 -17.08
CA ALA A 145 -20.72 -7.87 -17.81
C ALA A 145 -20.79 -7.69 -19.34
#